data_AF-A0A0C3AU51-F1
#
_entry.id   AF-A0A0C3AU51-F1
#
_cell.length_a   1.000
_cell.length_b   1.000
_cell.length_c   1.000
_cell.angle_alpha   90.00
_cell.angle_beta   90.00
_cell.angle_gamma   90.00
#
_symmetry.space_group_name_H-M   'P 1'
#
loop_
_entity.id
_entity.type
_entity.pdbx_description
1 polymer ?
#
loop_
_entity_poly.entity_id
_entity_poly.type
_entity_poly.pdbx_seq_one_letter_code
_entity_poly.pdbx_strand_id
1 'polypeptide(L)'
;QAVGEAEVELASMSKAGTLDLVLTEDSDSMLFGTLLVARECGKEHSQNFNMTLYYSINVETHPVLGFTPEDLIFIAIMSGGDYSKGLVGCRIQISSQLAQAGFGRRLIKGIHDSTGALRDQFLHEWCRDICSTLWTNSLGSCHPHLANNFPDDFPDLNVLNLYLHPACLEQSFAALTFSCSEPQAVDLTCFAAVNF
;
A
#
# COMPACT_ATOMS: atom_id res chain seq x y z
N GLN A 1 20.06 6.04 -3.80
CA GLN A 1 19.51 5.78 -2.45
C GLN A 1 18.18 6.49 -2.35
N ALA A 2 17.16 5.85 -1.77
CA ALA A 2 15.85 6.45 -1.54
C ALA A 2 15.93 7.59 -0.50
N VAL A 3 15.01 8.56 -0.57
CA VAL A 3 14.89 9.63 0.45
C VAL A 3 14.09 9.12 1.65
N GLY A 4 13.06 8.32 1.41
CA GLY A 4 12.25 7.66 2.41
C GLY A 4 12.35 6.15 2.30
N GLU A 5 11.20 5.49 2.18
CA GLU A 5 11.10 4.05 1.98
C GLU A 5 11.43 3.66 0.55
N ALA A 6 12.24 2.61 0.40
CA ALA A 6 12.66 2.13 -0.91
C ALA A 6 11.46 1.81 -1.83
N GLU A 7 10.36 1.30 -1.27
CA GLU A 7 9.15 0.95 -2.01
C GLU A 7 8.44 2.14 -2.64
N VAL A 8 8.49 3.30 -2.00
CA VAL A 8 7.91 4.54 -2.52
C VAL A 8 8.67 4.96 -3.78
N GLU A 9 10.00 4.99 -3.70
CA GLU A 9 10.84 5.27 -4.87
C GLU A 9 10.66 4.22 -5.98
N LEU A 10 10.58 2.93 -5.64
CA LEU A 10 10.37 1.86 -6.62
C LEU A 10 9.01 2.01 -7.33
N ALA A 11 7.95 2.31 -6.58
CA ALA A 11 6.63 2.58 -7.15
C ALA A 11 6.65 3.83 -8.05
N SER A 12 7.35 4.89 -7.63
CA SER A 12 7.52 6.11 -8.42
C SER A 12 8.25 5.84 -9.74
N MET A 13 9.35 5.07 -9.71
CA MET A 13 10.09 4.66 -10.91
C MET A 13 9.28 3.74 -11.82
N SER A 14 8.48 2.83 -11.26
CA SER A 14 7.55 1.97 -12.01
C SER A 14 6.50 2.80 -12.75
N LYS A 15 5.85 3.76 -12.06
CA LYS A 15 4.87 4.67 -12.68
C LYS A 15 5.49 5.56 -13.76
N ALA A 16 6.75 5.95 -13.60
CA ALA A 16 7.50 6.71 -14.60
C ALA A 16 7.98 5.86 -15.79
N GLY A 17 7.76 4.54 -15.79
CA GLY A 17 8.24 3.63 -16.83
C GLY A 17 9.76 3.44 -16.84
N THR A 18 10.43 3.77 -15.73
CA THR A 18 11.88 3.54 -15.57
C THR A 18 12.16 2.09 -15.18
N LEU A 19 11.25 1.45 -14.45
CA LEU A 19 11.31 0.04 -14.07
C LEU A 19 10.09 -0.70 -14.63
N ASP A 20 10.35 -1.81 -15.32
CA ASP A 20 9.29 -2.70 -15.82
C ASP A 20 8.75 -3.63 -14.73
N LEU A 21 9.56 -3.93 -13.71
CA LEU A 21 9.27 -4.90 -12.66
C LEU A 21 9.89 -4.46 -11.34
N VAL A 22 9.11 -4.52 -10.25
CA VAL A 22 9.61 -4.36 -8.89
C VAL A 22 9.67 -5.72 -8.21
N LEU A 23 10.86 -6.15 -7.81
CA LEU A 23 11.09 -7.36 -7.03
C LEU A 23 11.06 -7.02 -5.54
N THR A 24 10.18 -7.66 -4.76
CA THR A 24 10.08 -7.48 -3.31
C THR A 24 9.64 -8.77 -2.60
N GLU A 25 9.88 -8.86 -1.29
CA GLU A 25 9.40 -9.94 -0.41
C GLU A 25 7.91 -9.78 -0.04
N ASP A 26 7.45 -8.54 0.03
CA ASP A 26 6.07 -8.14 0.31
C ASP A 26 5.35 -7.64 -0.96
N SER A 27 4.27 -6.91 -0.81
CA SER A 27 3.57 -6.26 -1.93
C SER A 27 3.17 -4.84 -1.58
N ASP A 28 3.88 -4.25 -0.62
CA ASP A 28 3.51 -2.97 -0.01
C ASP A 28 3.77 -1.81 -0.99
N SER A 29 4.73 -1.96 -1.91
CA SER A 29 4.89 -1.02 -3.03
C SER A 29 3.63 -0.85 -3.91
N MET A 30 2.68 -1.80 -3.89
CA MET A 30 1.39 -1.63 -4.57
C MET A 30 0.52 -0.54 -3.93
N LEU A 31 0.67 -0.27 -2.63
CA LEU A 31 0.04 0.87 -1.92
C LEU A 31 0.41 2.19 -2.58
N PHE A 32 1.66 2.30 -3.06
CA PHE A 32 2.21 3.49 -3.68
C PHE A 32 2.04 3.51 -5.21
N GLY A 33 1.36 2.50 -5.78
CA GLY A 33 0.96 2.46 -7.18
C GLY A 33 1.97 1.80 -8.13
N THR A 34 2.80 0.87 -7.65
CA THR A 34 3.60 0.01 -8.52
C THR A 34 2.72 -0.74 -9.53
N LEU A 35 3.12 -0.79 -10.81
CA LEU A 35 2.31 -1.40 -11.88
C LEU A 35 2.46 -2.93 -11.95
N LEU A 36 3.67 -3.43 -11.74
CA LEU A 36 3.98 -4.86 -11.77
C LEU A 36 4.95 -5.23 -10.65
N VAL A 37 4.49 -6.08 -9.75
CA VAL A 37 5.27 -6.62 -8.63
C VAL A 37 5.59 -8.09 -8.86
N ALA A 38 6.85 -8.43 -8.71
CA ALA A 38 7.36 -9.78 -8.54
C ALA A 38 7.55 -10.03 -7.04
N ARG A 39 6.63 -10.78 -6.45
CA ARG A 39 6.73 -11.16 -5.05
C ARG A 39 7.45 -12.49 -4.90
N GLU A 40 8.51 -12.52 -4.10
CA GLU A 40 9.15 -13.77 -3.73
C GLU A 40 8.23 -14.61 -2.82
N CYS A 41 7.99 -15.85 -3.22
CA CYS A 41 7.16 -16.81 -2.50
C CYS A 41 8.00 -18.07 -2.20
N GLY A 42 8.83 -18.00 -1.17
CA GLY A 42 9.70 -19.11 -0.75
C GLY A 42 9.71 -19.29 0.77
N LYS A 43 9.91 -20.52 1.24
CA LYS A 43 10.44 -20.75 2.59
C LYS A 43 11.95 -20.67 2.47
N GLU A 44 12.63 -20.08 3.45
CA GLU A 44 14.09 -19.87 3.52
C GLU A 44 14.97 -21.13 3.25
N HIS A 45 14.38 -22.31 3.04
CA HIS A 45 15.06 -23.60 2.88
C HIS A 45 14.52 -24.48 1.73
N SER A 46 13.64 -23.97 0.86
CA SER A 46 13.22 -24.72 -0.34
C SER A 46 14.05 -24.32 -1.55
N GLN A 47 14.63 -25.29 -2.25
CA GLN A 47 15.38 -25.07 -3.52
C GLN A 47 14.51 -24.54 -4.68
N ASN A 48 13.22 -24.32 -4.45
CA ASN A 48 12.29 -23.76 -5.43
C ASN A 48 11.97 -22.31 -5.05
N PHE A 49 12.60 -21.37 -5.76
CA PHE A 49 12.22 -19.96 -5.73
C PHE A 49 10.97 -19.78 -6.60
N ASN A 50 9.79 -19.86 -5.97
CA ASN A 50 8.56 -19.50 -6.65
C ASN A 50 8.36 -17.99 -6.51
N MET A 51 7.96 -17.36 -7.60
CA MET A 51 7.63 -15.94 -7.62
C MET A 51 6.19 -15.79 -8.07
N THR A 52 5.45 -14.90 -7.42
CA THR A 52 4.09 -14.55 -7.83
C THR A 52 4.10 -13.16 -8.44
N LEU A 53 3.55 -13.04 -9.64
CA LEU A 53 3.43 -11.76 -10.33
C LEU A 53 2.07 -11.13 -10.04
N TYR A 54 2.08 -9.88 -9.60
CA TYR A 54 0.88 -9.06 -9.40
C TYR A 54 0.93 -7.85 -10.33
N TYR A 55 0.02 -7.84 -11.29
CA TYR A 55 -0.28 -6.64 -12.08
C TYR A 55 -1.31 -5.83 -11.31
N SER A 56 -1.06 -4.52 -11.11
CA SER A 56 -2.00 -3.64 -10.41
C SER A 56 -3.39 -3.68 -11.05
N ILE A 57 -3.44 -3.59 -12.38
CA ILE A 57 -4.70 -3.67 -13.14
C ILE A 57 -5.46 -4.98 -12.91
N ASN A 58 -4.75 -6.10 -12.72
CA ASN A 58 -5.40 -7.38 -12.46
C ASN A 58 -5.96 -7.41 -11.04
N VAL A 59 -5.29 -6.80 -10.06
CA VAL A 59 -5.81 -6.68 -8.68
C VAL A 59 -7.05 -5.78 -8.65
N GLU A 60 -7.00 -4.65 -9.34
CA GLU A 60 -8.08 -3.68 -9.45
C GLU A 60 -9.32 -4.22 -10.16
N THR A 61 -9.13 -5.03 -11.22
CA THR A 61 -10.22 -5.58 -12.01
C THR A 61 -10.68 -6.96 -11.53
N HIS A 62 -10.00 -7.55 -10.54
CA HIS A 62 -10.34 -8.88 -10.05
C HIS A 62 -11.73 -8.87 -9.38
N PRO A 63 -12.65 -9.78 -9.74
CA PRO A 63 -14.03 -9.76 -9.23
C PRO A 63 -14.14 -9.98 -7.72
N VAL A 64 -13.12 -10.61 -7.10
CA VAL A 64 -13.08 -10.88 -5.65
C VAL A 64 -12.26 -9.85 -4.88
N LEU A 65 -11.31 -9.15 -5.52
CA LEU A 65 -10.47 -8.17 -4.82
C LEU A 65 -11.02 -6.78 -5.09
N GLY A 66 -10.92 -6.33 -6.35
CA GLY A 66 -11.45 -5.05 -6.77
C GLY A 66 -10.74 -3.86 -6.10
N PHE A 67 -9.49 -4.03 -5.69
CA PHE A 67 -8.78 -3.06 -4.85
C PHE A 67 -7.92 -2.12 -5.69
N THR A 68 -8.20 -0.83 -5.52
CA THR A 68 -7.33 0.27 -5.94
C THR A 68 -6.24 0.54 -4.90
N PRO A 69 -5.17 1.29 -5.23
CA PRO A 69 -4.20 1.74 -4.23
C PRO A 69 -4.85 2.44 -3.03
N GLU A 70 -5.89 3.25 -3.25
CA GLU A 70 -6.66 3.91 -2.19
C GLU A 70 -7.37 2.91 -1.27
N ASP A 71 -7.88 1.81 -1.83
CA ASP A 71 -8.50 0.74 -1.07
C ASP A 71 -7.47 -0.02 -0.23
N LEU A 72 -6.27 -0.27 -0.78
CA LEU A 72 -5.17 -0.91 -0.05
C LEU A 72 -4.67 -0.02 1.11
N ILE A 73 -4.49 1.29 0.87
CA ILE A 73 -4.13 2.25 1.93
C ILE A 73 -5.19 2.25 3.04
N PHE A 74 -6.47 2.29 2.67
CA PHE A 74 -7.56 2.21 3.64
C PHE A 74 -7.52 0.90 4.44
N ILE A 75 -7.23 -0.24 3.81
CA ILE A 75 -7.08 -1.53 4.49
C ILE A 75 -5.94 -1.49 5.50
N ALA A 76 -4.80 -0.88 5.15
CA ALA A 76 -3.65 -0.71 6.06
C ALA A 76 -3.99 0.18 7.26
N ILE A 77 -4.71 1.29 7.04
CA ILE A 77 -5.15 2.19 8.13
C ILE A 77 -6.16 1.50 9.07
N MET A 78 -7.06 0.67 8.53
CA MET A 78 -8.07 -0.04 9.33
C MET A 78 -7.50 -1.24 10.08
N SER A 79 -6.68 -2.05 9.42
CA SER A 79 -6.21 -3.36 9.95
C SER A 79 -4.86 -3.27 10.65
N GLY A 80 -4.12 -2.20 10.41
CA GLY A 80 -2.72 -2.05 10.77
C GLY A 80 -1.80 -2.28 9.57
N GLY A 81 -0.76 -1.46 9.48
CA GLY A 81 0.33 -1.51 8.51
C GLY A 81 1.58 -0.92 9.16
N ASP A 82 2.57 -0.51 8.37
CA ASP A 82 3.86 -0.09 8.93
C ASP A 82 3.79 1.21 9.74
N TYR A 83 2.85 2.10 9.40
CA TYR A 83 2.69 3.39 10.10
C TYR A 83 1.73 3.35 11.28
N SER A 84 0.90 2.30 11.43
CA SER A 84 -0.04 2.22 12.56
C SER A 84 -0.50 0.80 12.85
N LYS A 85 -0.96 0.57 14.08
CA LYS A 85 -1.55 -0.71 14.49
C LYS A 85 -2.99 -0.92 14.01
N GLY A 86 -3.58 0.08 13.36
CA GLY A 86 -4.99 0.07 12.96
C GLY A 86 -5.98 0.06 14.12
N LEU A 87 -7.22 -0.30 13.81
CA LEU A 87 -8.33 -0.35 14.75
C LEU A 87 -8.37 -1.67 15.51
N VAL A 88 -8.55 -1.59 16.83
CA VAL A 88 -8.67 -2.78 17.68
C VAL A 88 -9.88 -3.61 17.26
N GLY A 89 -9.64 -4.88 16.93
CA GLY A 89 -10.70 -5.80 16.51
C GLY A 89 -11.11 -5.66 15.04
N CYS A 90 -10.56 -4.71 14.29
CA CYS A 90 -10.72 -4.64 12.85
C CYS A 90 -9.69 -5.55 12.18
N ARG A 91 -10.16 -6.66 11.61
CA ARG A 91 -9.31 -7.61 10.89
C ARG A 91 -9.33 -7.29 9.40
N ILE A 92 -8.30 -7.77 8.70
CA ILE A 92 -8.14 -7.64 7.24
C ILE A 92 -9.44 -7.97 6.48
N GLN A 93 -10.18 -9.01 6.88
CA GLN A 93 -11.43 -9.40 6.24
C GLN A 93 -12.50 -8.28 6.29
N ILE A 94 -12.67 -7.62 7.43
CA ILE A 94 -13.66 -6.55 7.59
C ILE A 94 -13.21 -5.32 6.79
N SER A 95 -11.94 -4.95 6.91
CA SER A 95 -11.34 -3.84 6.17
C SER A 95 -11.48 -4.03 4.65
N SER A 96 -11.21 -5.23 4.15
CA SER A 96 -11.38 -5.61 2.74
C SER A 96 -12.82 -5.47 2.27
N GLN A 97 -13.80 -5.90 3.08
CA GLN A 97 -15.21 -5.77 2.73
C GLN A 97 -15.65 -4.29 2.69
N LEU A 98 -15.19 -3.47 3.63
CA LEU A 98 -15.44 -2.02 3.62
C LEU A 98 -14.78 -1.34 2.41
N ALA A 99 -13.56 -1.76 2.05
CA ALA A 99 -12.87 -1.25 0.87
C ALA A 99 -13.63 -1.61 -0.43
N GLN A 100 -14.14 -2.84 -0.53
CA GLN A 100 -15.01 -3.28 -1.63
C GLN A 100 -16.31 -2.47 -1.71
N ALA A 101 -16.87 -2.11 -0.56
CA ALA A 101 -18.02 -1.20 -0.47
C ALA A 101 -17.68 0.26 -0.84
N GLY A 102 -16.42 0.58 -1.12
CA GLY A 102 -15.97 1.88 -1.63
C GLY A 102 -15.57 2.88 -0.55
N PHE A 103 -15.47 2.48 0.71
CA PHE A 103 -15.13 3.40 1.80
C PHE A 103 -13.71 3.97 1.68
N GLY A 104 -12.74 3.20 1.17
CA GLY A 104 -11.36 3.63 0.96
C GLY A 104 -11.25 4.74 -0.08
N ARG A 105 -11.70 4.47 -1.31
CA ARG A 105 -11.79 5.47 -2.38
C ARG A 105 -12.54 6.74 -1.96
N ARG A 106 -13.66 6.59 -1.23
CA ARG A 106 -14.43 7.73 -0.73
C ARG A 106 -13.66 8.55 0.30
N LEU A 107 -12.92 7.91 1.20
CA LEU A 107 -12.06 8.59 2.18
C LEU A 107 -11.02 9.44 1.45
N ILE A 108 -10.22 8.83 0.57
CA ILE A 108 -9.11 9.53 -0.10
C ILE A 108 -9.64 10.69 -0.93
N LYS A 109 -10.73 10.47 -1.69
CA LYS A 109 -11.39 11.52 -2.45
C LYS A 109 -11.87 12.66 -1.55
N GLY A 110 -12.55 12.37 -0.45
CA GLY A 110 -13.07 13.40 0.44
C GLY A 110 -11.97 14.20 1.15
N ILE A 111 -10.84 13.57 1.47
CA ILE A 111 -9.65 14.25 2.00
C ILE A 111 -9.04 15.21 0.98
N HIS A 112 -9.02 14.82 -0.30
CA HIS A 112 -8.50 15.68 -1.37
C HIS A 112 -9.47 16.84 -1.70
N ASP A 113 -10.78 16.57 -1.68
CA ASP A 113 -11.82 17.54 -2.06
C ASP A 113 -12.17 18.53 -0.93
N SER A 114 -11.78 18.24 0.33
CA SER A 114 -12.21 19.01 1.51
C SER A 114 -11.04 19.48 2.37
N THR A 115 -11.16 20.69 2.95
CA THR A 115 -10.14 21.25 3.86
C THR A 115 -10.78 21.88 5.10
N GLY A 116 -10.02 21.95 6.20
CA GLY A 116 -10.48 22.53 7.46
C GLY A 116 -11.79 21.92 7.96
N ALA A 117 -12.74 22.77 8.39
CA ALA A 117 -14.01 22.34 8.95
C ALA A 117 -14.86 21.46 8.02
N LEU A 118 -14.74 21.64 6.69
CA LEU A 118 -15.46 20.80 5.72
C LEU A 118 -14.93 19.35 5.75
N ARG A 119 -13.63 19.19 5.93
CA ARG A 119 -13.01 17.87 6.06
C ARG A 119 -13.45 17.19 7.35
N ASP A 120 -13.52 17.94 8.44
CA ASP A 120 -13.96 17.39 9.73
C ASP A 120 -15.42 16.94 9.67
N GLN A 121 -16.29 17.72 9.02
CA GLN A 121 -17.67 17.31 8.77
C GLN A 121 -17.76 16.07 7.87
N PHE A 122 -17.01 16.04 6.77
CA PHE A 122 -16.94 14.88 5.88
C PHE A 122 -16.50 13.61 6.62
N LEU A 123 -15.45 13.70 7.44
CA LEU A 123 -14.93 12.57 8.21
C LEU A 123 -15.97 12.07 9.20
N HIS A 124 -16.65 12.99 9.89
CA HIS A 124 -17.74 12.62 10.81
C HIS A 124 -18.87 11.85 10.10
N GLU A 125 -19.31 12.35 8.94
CA GLU A 125 -20.33 11.68 8.12
C GLU A 125 -19.82 10.32 7.60
N TRP A 126 -18.57 10.26 7.15
CA TRP A 126 -17.94 9.05 6.66
C TRP A 126 -17.79 7.97 7.73
N CYS A 127 -17.36 8.34 8.94
CA CYS A 127 -17.28 7.43 10.11
C CYS A 127 -18.66 6.91 10.52
N ARG A 128 -19.67 7.78 10.53
CA ARG A 128 -21.06 7.40 10.81
C ARG A 128 -21.56 6.36 9.80
N ASP A 129 -21.27 6.52 8.52
CA ASP A 129 -21.67 5.56 7.49
C ASP A 129 -20.96 4.21 7.64
N ILE A 130 -19.68 4.20 8.02
CA ILE A 130 -18.96 2.97 8.37
C ILE A 130 -19.65 2.28 9.53
N CYS A 131 -19.89 3.01 10.62
CA CYS A 131 -20.56 2.46 11.80
C CYS A 131 -21.94 1.89 11.46
N SER A 132 -22.72 2.60 10.64
CA SER A 132 -24.01 2.11 10.15
C SER A 132 -23.85 0.81 9.36
N THR A 133 -22.85 0.72 8.50
CA THR A 133 -22.58 -0.47 7.67
C THR A 133 -22.10 -1.66 8.51
N LEU A 134 -21.35 -1.40 9.57
CA LEU A 134 -20.93 -2.42 10.53
C LEU A 134 -22.10 -2.93 11.39
N TRP A 135 -23.09 -2.07 11.65
CA TRP A 135 -24.32 -2.45 12.35
C TRP A 135 -25.27 -3.28 11.48
N THR A 136 -25.35 -2.96 10.18
CA THR A 136 -26.20 -3.69 9.24
C THR A 136 -25.53 -4.97 8.76
N ASN A 137 -26.33 -5.96 8.32
CA ASN A 137 -25.78 -7.18 7.70
C ASN A 137 -25.30 -6.94 6.25
N SER A 138 -24.90 -5.71 5.93
CA SER A 138 -24.57 -5.27 4.56
C SER A 138 -23.29 -5.92 4.04
N LEU A 139 -22.39 -6.33 4.94
CA LEU A 139 -21.13 -7.02 4.61
C LEU A 139 -21.25 -8.56 4.73
N GLY A 140 -22.47 -9.08 4.91
CA GLY A 140 -22.72 -10.51 5.17
C GLY A 140 -22.59 -10.92 6.64
N SER A 141 -22.07 -10.04 7.50
CA SER A 141 -22.09 -10.17 8.95
C SER A 141 -22.17 -8.81 9.64
N CYS A 142 -22.74 -8.78 10.85
CA CYS A 142 -22.77 -7.60 11.71
C CYS A 142 -21.55 -7.58 12.65
N HIS A 143 -20.96 -6.40 12.86
CA HIS A 143 -19.80 -6.16 13.72
C HIS A 143 -20.09 -5.05 14.77
N PRO A 144 -21.11 -5.20 15.62
CA PRO A 144 -21.56 -4.15 16.53
C PRO A 144 -20.50 -3.75 17.56
N HIS A 145 -19.64 -4.68 17.99
CA HIS A 145 -18.53 -4.37 18.90
C HIS A 145 -17.53 -3.40 18.27
N LEU A 146 -17.21 -3.55 16.99
CA LEU A 146 -16.30 -2.64 16.29
C LEU A 146 -16.99 -1.28 16.07
N ALA A 147 -18.25 -1.28 15.66
CA ALA A 147 -19.03 -0.05 15.48
C ALA A 147 -19.13 0.78 16.76
N ASN A 148 -19.33 0.14 17.92
CA ASN A 148 -19.44 0.83 19.22
C ASN A 148 -18.12 1.36 19.75
N ASN A 149 -16.98 0.81 19.31
CA ASN A 149 -15.64 1.24 19.72
C ASN A 149 -14.92 1.98 18.59
N PHE A 150 -15.65 2.40 17.56
CA PHE A 150 -15.05 3.14 16.45
C PHE A 150 -14.65 4.54 16.95
N PRO A 151 -13.39 4.96 16.79
CA PRO A 151 -12.95 6.25 17.31
C PRO A 151 -13.57 7.43 16.55
N ASP A 152 -14.01 8.46 17.28
CA ASP A 152 -14.58 9.68 16.70
C ASP A 152 -13.55 10.52 15.92
N ASP A 153 -12.27 10.37 16.26
CA ASP A 153 -11.13 11.08 15.67
C ASP A 153 -10.45 10.29 14.52
N PHE A 154 -11.03 9.16 14.11
CA PHE A 154 -10.50 8.35 13.02
C PHE A 154 -10.81 8.94 11.63
N PRO A 155 -9.91 8.79 10.64
CA PRO A 155 -8.55 8.26 10.75
C PRO A 155 -7.55 9.32 11.24
N ASP A 156 -6.44 8.88 11.83
CA ASP A 156 -5.30 9.76 12.10
C ASP A 156 -4.75 10.32 10.77
N LEU A 157 -4.97 11.61 10.57
CA LEU A 157 -4.58 12.29 9.33
C LEU A 157 -3.06 12.35 9.14
N ASN A 158 -2.27 12.30 10.22
CA ASN A 158 -0.80 12.25 10.08
C ASN A 158 -0.37 10.90 9.52
N VAL A 159 -0.96 9.81 10.01
CA VAL A 159 -0.73 8.45 9.50
C VAL A 159 -1.18 8.34 8.04
N LEU A 160 -2.38 8.85 7.73
CA LEU A 160 -2.88 8.86 6.36
C LEU A 160 -1.95 9.67 5.43
N ASN A 161 -1.41 10.80 5.90
CA ASN A 161 -0.51 11.64 5.13
C ASN A 161 0.83 10.94 4.80
N LEU A 162 1.29 10.01 5.65
CA LEU A 162 2.48 9.20 5.35
C LEU A 162 2.27 8.31 4.11
N TYR A 163 1.05 7.79 3.91
CA TYR A 163 0.71 7.01 2.71
C TYR A 163 0.43 7.88 1.48
N LEU A 164 -0.27 9.02 1.66
CA LEU A 164 -0.69 9.87 0.54
C LEU A 164 0.43 10.77 -0.01
N HIS A 165 1.31 11.22 0.88
CA HIS A 165 2.41 12.12 0.57
C HIS A 165 3.73 11.59 1.14
N PRO A 166 4.14 10.36 0.75
CA PRO A 166 5.38 9.79 1.23
C PRO A 166 6.57 10.58 0.70
N ALA A 167 7.65 10.61 1.46
CA ALA A 167 8.89 11.22 1.02
C ALA A 167 9.46 10.46 -0.18
N CYS A 168 9.57 11.13 -1.33
CA CYS A 168 10.07 10.58 -2.58
C CYS A 168 10.97 11.60 -3.28
N LEU A 169 11.94 11.13 -4.05
CA LEU A 169 12.71 11.98 -4.96
C LEU A 169 11.80 12.66 -6.00
N GLU A 170 11.79 14.00 -6.03
CA GLU A 170 11.16 14.82 -7.09
C GLU A 170 12.02 14.90 -8.37
N GLN A 171 12.82 13.87 -8.67
CA GLN A 171 13.75 13.90 -9.80
C GLN A 171 13.15 13.24 -11.04
N SER A 172 13.47 13.82 -12.20
CA SER A 172 13.26 13.14 -13.49
C SER A 172 14.15 11.90 -13.54
N PHE A 173 13.55 10.72 -13.44
CA PHE A 173 14.23 9.44 -13.57
C PHE A 173 14.88 9.23 -14.95
N ALA A 174 14.62 10.10 -15.93
CA ALA A 174 15.30 10.10 -17.24
C ALA A 174 16.84 10.24 -17.13
N ALA A 175 17.36 10.74 -16.00
CA ALA A 175 18.80 10.81 -15.77
C ALA A 175 19.42 9.49 -15.25
N LEU A 176 18.60 8.53 -14.80
CA LEU A 176 19.07 7.22 -14.36
C LEU A 176 19.39 6.37 -15.59
N THR A 177 20.67 6.22 -15.89
CA THR A 177 21.14 5.27 -16.90
C THR A 177 21.57 3.98 -16.22
N PHE A 178 20.72 2.95 -16.31
CA PHE A 178 21.12 1.58 -15.97
C PHE A 178 21.91 1.00 -17.13
N SER A 179 23.21 1.32 -17.22
CA SER A 179 24.09 0.74 -18.24
C SER A 179 24.56 -0.63 -17.78
N CYS A 180 24.30 -1.66 -18.58
CA CYS A 180 24.90 -2.97 -18.38
C CYS A 180 26.33 -2.94 -18.94
N SER A 181 27.32 -2.68 -18.09
CA SER A 181 28.74 -2.68 -18.45
C SER A 181 29.37 -4.07 -18.26
N GLU A 182 30.54 -4.31 -18.87
CA GLU A 182 31.32 -5.51 -18.57
C GLU A 182 31.65 -5.60 -17.06
N PRO A 183 31.65 -6.81 -16.47
CA PRO A 183 32.03 -6.99 -15.07
C PRO A 183 33.46 -6.49 -14.81
N GLN A 184 33.65 -5.75 -13.72
CA GLN A 184 34.98 -5.28 -13.31
C GLN A 184 35.76 -6.43 -12.66
N ALA A 185 36.47 -7.20 -13.49
CA ALA A 185 37.16 -8.44 -13.08
C ALA A 185 38.17 -8.23 -11.94
N VAL A 186 38.89 -7.11 -11.94
CA VAL A 186 39.88 -6.79 -10.88
C VAL A 186 39.16 -6.57 -9.55
N ASP A 187 38.09 -5.79 -9.53
CA ASP A 187 37.34 -5.48 -8.31
C ASP A 187 36.69 -6.75 -7.74
N LEU A 188 36.12 -7.60 -8.60
CA LEU A 188 35.58 -8.91 -8.20
C LEU A 188 36.66 -9.84 -7.65
N THR A 189 37.86 -9.84 -8.24
CA THR A 189 38.97 -10.67 -7.77
C THR A 189 39.49 -10.18 -6.42
N CYS A 190 39.63 -8.86 -6.23
CA CYS A 190 40.00 -8.25 -4.96
C CYS A 190 38.94 -8.53 -3.89
N PHE A 191 37.66 -8.38 -4.21
CA PHE A 191 36.55 -8.71 -3.31
C PHE A 191 36.61 -10.18 -2.87
N ALA A 192 36.81 -11.10 -3.82
CA ALA A 192 36.89 -12.53 -3.53
C ALA A 192 38.06 -12.87 -2.60
N ALA A 193 39.25 -12.31 -2.84
CA ALA A 193 40.43 -12.57 -2.02
C ALA A 193 40.34 -11.98 -0.59
N VAL A 194 39.49 -10.99 -0.37
CA VAL A 194 39.28 -10.36 0.95
C VAL A 194 38.18 -11.06 1.75
N ASN A 195 37.15 -11.59 1.09
CA ASN A 195 35.95 -12.11 1.75
C ASN A 195 35.84 -13.64 1.77
N PHE A 196 36.65 -14.36 0.99
CA PHE A 196 36.71 -15.83 0.96
C PHE A 196 38.14 -16.32 1.18
#